data_AF-A0A9E5KWW9-F1
#
_entry.id   AF-A0A9E5KWW9-F1
#
_cell.length_a   1.000
_cell.length_b   1.000
_cell.length_c   1.000
_cell.angle_alpha   90.00
_cell.angle_beta   90.00
_cell.angle_gamma   90.00
#
_symmetry.space_group_name_H-M   'P 1'
#
loop_
_entity.id
_entity.type
_entity.pdbx_description
1 polymer ?
#
loop_
_entity_poly.entity_id
_entity_poly.type
_entity_poly.pdbx_seq_one_letter_code
_entity_poly.pdbx_strand_id
1 'polypeptide(L)'
;MNTKLQKEIQQALDGGNTHSAEAIIQALMEAGATPKYREEILDVLRTNNMSNPEALYYQFADRQAEHIRRQEEAANKLEIMSKLEQQKTIISETIAKNGVKLADLTTPLQDLVSLQKEIGRLQDSTRGSILIPATKAEILQEIENKPEALETGYKLGQDKLSFQTGGFSIVAAPTGHGKTTILINLLLDLARQYPTKRHWLFSYEEGRAAITIKALNAYCNHD
;
A
#
# COMPACT_ATOMS: atom_id res chain seq x y z
N MET A 1 -36.16 -20.70 19.03
CA MET A 1 -36.56 -19.40 19.65
C MET A 1 -35.99 -18.32 18.76
N ASN A 2 -36.82 -17.55 18.07
CA ASN A 2 -36.38 -16.70 16.96
C ASN A 2 -35.76 -15.40 17.51
N THR A 3 -34.43 -15.26 17.45
CA THR A 3 -33.72 -14.11 18.05
C THR A 3 -33.94 -12.83 17.23
N LYS A 4 -33.76 -11.66 17.83
CA LYS A 4 -33.93 -10.37 17.14
C LYS A 4 -33.05 -10.29 15.88
N LEU A 5 -31.83 -10.82 15.98
CA LEU A 5 -30.86 -10.92 14.89
C LEU A 5 -31.38 -11.78 13.73
N GLN A 6 -32.00 -12.94 14.01
CA GLN A 6 -32.60 -13.80 12.99
C GLN A 6 -33.70 -13.10 12.19
N LYS A 7 -34.52 -12.26 12.84
CA LYS A 7 -35.57 -11.49 12.15
C LYS A 7 -35.00 -10.38 11.26
N GLU A 8 -33.99 -9.66 11.73
CA GLU A 8 -33.33 -8.58 10.97
C GLU A 8 -32.61 -9.13 9.74
N ILE A 9 -31.96 -10.30 9.87
CA ILE A 9 -31.30 -10.97 8.74
C ILE A 9 -32.32 -11.51 7.74
N GLN A 10 -33.42 -12.12 8.20
CA GLN A 10 -34.46 -12.60 7.28
C GLN A 10 -35.09 -11.44 6.50
N GLN A 11 -35.32 -10.29 7.15
CA GLN A 11 -35.80 -9.08 6.47
C GLN A 11 -34.81 -8.55 5.42
N ALA A 12 -33.50 -8.61 5.69
CA ALA A 12 -32.47 -8.22 4.73
C ALA A 12 -32.37 -9.20 3.53
N LEU A 13 -32.57 -10.50 3.78
CA LEU A 13 -32.55 -11.55 2.75
C LEU A 13 -33.82 -11.55 1.87
N ASP A 14 -34.98 -11.24 2.43
CA ASP A 14 -36.26 -11.19 1.69
C ASP A 14 -36.30 -10.02 0.69
N GLY A 15 -35.43 -9.02 0.85
CA GLY A 15 -35.30 -7.86 -0.05
C GLY A 15 -34.45 -8.09 -1.31
N GLY A 16 -33.79 -9.24 -1.45
CA GLY A 16 -32.90 -9.54 -2.57
C GLY A 16 -32.85 -11.02 -2.93
N ASN A 17 -32.93 -11.34 -4.23
CA ASN A 17 -32.80 -12.71 -4.70
C ASN A 17 -31.34 -13.16 -4.59
N THR A 18 -30.94 -13.91 -3.55
CA THR A 18 -29.81 -14.87 -3.60
C THR A 18 -29.60 -15.62 -2.26
N HIS A 19 -29.75 -16.95 -2.26
CA HIS A 19 -29.24 -17.85 -1.20
C HIS A 19 -27.71 -18.05 -1.33
N SER A 20 -26.96 -16.99 -1.65
CA SER A 20 -25.50 -17.05 -1.77
C SER A 20 -24.87 -16.80 -0.41
N ALA A 21 -23.76 -17.49 -0.12
CA ALA A 21 -22.96 -17.25 1.09
C ALA A 21 -22.54 -15.78 1.23
N GLU A 22 -22.27 -15.10 0.11
CA GLU A 22 -21.90 -13.68 0.12
C GLU A 22 -23.05 -12.76 0.51
N ALA A 23 -24.27 -13.06 0.05
CA ALA A 23 -25.46 -12.26 0.37
C ALA A 23 -25.80 -12.36 1.87
N ILE A 24 -25.66 -13.55 2.45
CA ILE A 24 -25.89 -13.76 3.88
C ILE A 24 -24.82 -13.09 4.73
N ILE A 25 -23.55 -13.17 4.33
CA ILE A 25 -22.47 -12.43 5.00
C ILE A 25 -22.73 -10.92 4.93
N GLN A 26 -23.16 -10.38 3.79
CA GLN A 26 -23.49 -8.96 3.65
C GLN A 26 -24.68 -8.55 4.53
N ALA A 27 -25.75 -9.35 4.57
CA ALA A 27 -26.90 -9.12 5.44
C ALA A 27 -26.52 -9.13 6.94
N LEU A 28 -25.61 -10.02 7.34
CA LEU A 28 -25.05 -10.05 8.70
C LEU A 28 -24.30 -8.76 9.05
N MET A 29 -23.55 -8.18 8.09
CA MET A 29 -22.84 -6.92 8.28
C MET A 29 -23.82 -5.75 8.46
N GLU A 30 -24.85 -5.68 7.61
CA GLU A 30 -25.86 -4.61 7.63
C GLU A 30 -26.75 -4.66 8.88
N ALA A 31 -27.05 -5.86 9.38
CA ALA A 31 -27.74 -6.05 10.65
C ALA A 31 -26.86 -5.72 11.88
N GLY A 32 -25.60 -5.33 11.68
CA GLY A 32 -24.68 -5.01 12.78
C GLY A 32 -24.29 -6.22 13.62
N ALA A 33 -24.33 -7.43 13.05
CA ALA A 33 -23.90 -8.63 13.75
C ALA A 33 -22.42 -8.49 14.16
N THR A 34 -22.04 -9.02 15.32
CA THR A 34 -20.66 -8.99 15.80
C THR A 34 -20.18 -10.41 16.10
N PRO A 35 -18.85 -10.68 16.09
CA PRO A 35 -18.32 -11.99 16.47
C PRO A 35 -18.71 -12.46 17.88
N LYS A 36 -19.21 -11.56 18.74
CA LYS A 36 -19.77 -11.92 20.05
C LYS A 36 -21.04 -12.77 19.95
N TYR A 37 -21.78 -12.69 18.84
CA TYR A 37 -23.01 -13.45 18.60
C TYR A 37 -22.77 -14.75 17.83
N ARG A 38 -21.61 -15.40 18.06
CA ARG A 38 -21.17 -16.59 17.32
C ARG A 38 -22.26 -17.64 17.12
N GLU A 39 -22.91 -18.07 18.20
CA GLU A 39 -23.91 -19.14 18.13
C GLU A 39 -25.16 -18.71 17.33
N GLU A 40 -25.59 -17.46 17.47
CA GLU A 40 -26.73 -16.94 16.69
C GLU A 40 -26.39 -16.84 15.19
N ILE A 41 -25.16 -16.44 14.85
CA ILE A 41 -24.68 -16.37 13.47
C ILE A 41 -24.58 -17.78 12.87
N LEU A 42 -24.04 -18.75 13.61
CA LEU A 42 -23.97 -20.14 13.17
C LEU A 42 -25.36 -20.73 12.97
N ASP A 43 -26.32 -20.42 13.84
CA ASP A 43 -27.70 -20.88 13.70
C ASP A 43 -28.37 -20.28 12.46
N VAL A 44 -28.12 -19.00 12.14
CA VAL A 44 -28.59 -18.38 10.89
C VAL A 44 -28.00 -19.09 9.67
N LEU A 45 -26.70 -19.35 9.68
CA LEU A 45 -26.00 -20.01 8.56
C LEU A 45 -26.48 -21.45 8.36
N ARG A 46 -26.73 -22.19 9.45
CA ARG A 46 -27.32 -23.55 9.42
C ARG A 46 -28.76 -23.54 8.91
N THR A 47 -29.58 -22.60 9.38
CA THR A 47 -31.00 -22.47 8.99
C THR A 47 -31.15 -22.20 7.49
N ASN A 48 -30.17 -21.51 6.89
CA ASN A 48 -30.15 -21.19 5.47
C ASN A 48 -29.45 -22.27 4.60
N ASN A 49 -29.22 -23.49 5.11
CA ASN A 49 -28.61 -24.62 4.39
C ASN A 49 -27.24 -24.30 3.75
N MET A 50 -26.42 -23.45 4.39
CA MET A 50 -25.11 -23.11 3.85
C MET A 50 -24.12 -24.27 3.95
N SER A 51 -23.32 -24.42 2.89
CA SER A 51 -22.19 -25.36 2.89
C SER A 51 -21.11 -24.85 3.85
N ASN A 52 -20.79 -25.65 4.87
CA ASN A 52 -19.80 -25.35 5.91
C ASN A 52 -20.00 -24.00 6.66
N PRO A 53 -20.99 -23.93 7.57
CA PRO A 53 -21.32 -22.72 8.35
C PRO A 53 -20.15 -22.14 9.15
N GLU A 54 -19.22 -22.97 9.62
CA GLU A 54 -18.09 -22.51 10.43
C GLU A 54 -17.10 -21.71 9.59
N ALA A 55 -16.79 -22.18 8.37
CA ALA A 55 -15.90 -21.44 7.46
C ALA A 55 -16.49 -20.07 7.10
N LEU A 56 -17.81 -20.00 6.87
CA LEU A 56 -18.50 -18.75 6.57
C LEU A 56 -18.55 -17.80 7.77
N TYR A 57 -18.67 -18.33 8.99
CA TYR A 57 -18.54 -17.53 10.20
C TYR A 57 -17.16 -16.87 10.31
N TYR A 58 -16.08 -17.61 10.02
CA TYR A 58 -14.74 -17.03 10.02
C TYR A 58 -14.55 -15.98 8.92
N GLN A 59 -15.10 -16.20 7.72
CA GLN A 59 -15.10 -15.18 6.66
C GLN A 59 -15.87 -13.91 7.05
N PHE A 60 -17.02 -14.07 7.71
CA PHE A 60 -17.79 -12.95 8.26
C PHE A 60 -16.98 -12.21 9.34
N ALA A 61 -16.35 -12.93 10.27
CA ALA A 61 -15.57 -12.31 11.34
C ALA A 61 -14.38 -11.51 10.82
N ASP A 62 -13.70 -12.02 9.79
CA ASP A 62 -12.59 -11.34 9.12
C ASP A 62 -13.07 -10.07 8.40
N ARG A 63 -14.17 -10.15 7.65
CA ARG A 63 -14.79 -8.97 7.00
C ARG A 63 -15.27 -7.93 8.00
N GLN A 64 -15.85 -8.33 9.13
CA GLN A 64 -16.23 -7.38 10.18
C GLN A 64 -15.02 -6.68 10.79
N ALA A 65 -13.93 -7.42 11.03
CA ALA A 65 -12.69 -6.84 11.53
C ALA A 65 -12.13 -5.80 10.54
N GLU A 66 -12.16 -6.08 9.24
CA GLU A 66 -11.77 -5.11 8.22
C GLU A 66 -12.69 -3.89 8.17
N HIS A 67 -14.01 -4.09 8.25
CA HIS A 67 -14.97 -2.99 8.23
C HIS A 67 -14.82 -2.06 9.43
N ILE A 68 -14.64 -2.63 10.63
CA ILE A 68 -14.33 -1.86 11.85
C ILE A 68 -13.03 -1.08 11.67
N ARG A 69 -11.96 -1.74 11.17
CA ARG A 69 -10.67 -1.06 10.93
C ARG A 69 -10.82 0.11 9.95
N ARG A 70 -11.58 -0.06 8.87
CA ARG A 70 -11.88 1.02 7.90
C ARG A 70 -12.65 2.17 8.54
N GLN A 71 -13.61 1.88 9.41
CA GLN A 71 -14.37 2.91 10.13
C GLN A 71 -13.49 3.67 11.12
N GLU A 72 -12.62 2.98 11.86
CA GLU A 72 -11.64 3.61 12.75
C GLU A 72 -10.64 4.47 11.97
N GLU A 73 -10.12 3.98 10.85
CA GLU A 73 -9.26 4.74 9.94
C GLU A 73 -9.97 5.99 9.39
N ALA A 74 -11.24 5.87 8.97
CA ALA A 74 -12.04 6.99 8.49
C ALA A 74 -12.32 8.01 9.60
N ALA A 75 -12.62 7.56 10.81
CA ALA A 75 -12.82 8.42 11.97
C ALA A 75 -11.54 9.18 12.35
N ASN A 76 -10.41 8.49 12.40
CA ASN A 76 -9.09 9.10 12.66
C ASN A 76 -8.74 10.14 11.57
N LYS A 77 -9.00 9.81 10.30
CA LYS A 77 -8.78 10.75 9.19
C LYS A 77 -9.67 12.00 9.33
N LEU A 78 -10.94 11.83 9.68
CA LEU A 78 -11.87 12.95 9.88
C LEU A 78 -11.46 13.82 11.07
N GLU A 79 -10.99 13.22 12.16
CA GLU A 79 -10.46 13.94 13.32
C GLU A 79 -9.24 14.79 12.94
N ILE A 80 -8.28 14.21 12.21
CA ILE A 80 -7.09 14.91 11.74
C ILE A 80 -7.46 16.03 10.76
N MET A 81 -8.43 15.80 9.85
CA MET A 81 -8.92 16.83 8.94
C MET A 81 -9.58 17.99 9.69
N SER A 82 -10.40 17.70 10.71
CA SER A 82 -11.02 18.71 11.57
C SER A 82 -9.96 19.55 12.32
N LYS A 83 -8.93 18.92 12.89
CA LYS A 83 -7.80 19.60 13.52
C LYS A 83 -7.05 20.51 12.55
N LEU A 84 -6.85 20.06 11.30
CA LEU A 84 -6.21 20.85 10.24
C LEU A 84 -7.04 22.09 9.89
N GLU A 85 -8.35 21.96 9.74
CA GLU A 85 -9.24 23.10 9.48
C GLU A 85 -9.28 24.10 10.63
N GLN A 86 -9.30 23.62 11.87
CA GLN A 86 -9.18 24.47 13.06
C GLN A 86 -7.86 25.25 13.06
N GLN A 87 -6.73 24.59 12.79
CA GLN A 87 -5.43 25.27 12.73
C GLN A 87 -5.33 26.28 11.58
N LYS A 88 -5.88 25.96 10.40
CA LYS A 88 -5.97 26.93 9.29
C LYS A 88 -6.79 28.17 9.67
N THR A 89 -7.88 27.97 10.40
CA THR A 89 -8.73 29.07 10.89
C THR A 89 -7.96 29.93 11.89
N ILE A 90 -7.30 29.32 12.88
CA ILE A 90 -6.47 30.02 13.88
C ILE A 90 -5.37 30.84 13.20
N ILE A 91 -4.66 30.28 12.22
CA ILE A 91 -3.60 30.99 11.48
C ILE A 91 -4.19 32.15 10.69
N SER A 92 -5.33 31.95 10.03
CA SER A 92 -5.99 33.00 9.25
C SER A 92 -6.47 34.16 10.15
N GLU A 93 -7.06 33.85 11.31
CA GLU A 93 -7.46 34.85 12.30
C GLU A 93 -6.26 35.59 12.91
N THR A 94 -5.16 34.87 13.15
CA THR A 94 -3.93 35.45 13.68
C THR A 94 -3.35 36.43 12.66
N ILE A 95 -3.21 36.03 11.39
CA ILE A 95 -2.75 36.90 10.31
C ILE A 95 -3.65 38.12 10.11
N ALA A 96 -4.98 37.97 10.27
CA ALA A 96 -5.94 39.06 10.14
C ALA A 96 -5.84 40.11 11.26
N LYS A 97 -5.36 39.73 12.45
CA LYS A 97 -5.05 40.68 13.53
C LYS A 97 -3.68 41.31 13.25
N ASN A 98 -3.68 42.44 12.53
CA ASN A 98 -2.48 43.23 12.22
C ASN A 98 -1.56 43.41 13.45
N GLY A 99 -0.41 42.73 13.45
CA GLY A 99 0.59 42.79 14.53
C GLY A 99 1.36 41.51 14.83
N VAL A 100 1.25 40.45 14.01
CA VAL A 100 1.87 39.14 14.30
C VAL A 100 3.37 39.15 14.01
N LYS A 101 4.17 38.77 15.01
CA LYS A 101 5.59 38.50 14.82
C LYS A 101 5.76 37.10 14.24
N LEU A 102 6.72 36.93 13.32
CA LEU A 102 7.00 35.63 12.66
C LEU A 102 7.20 34.47 13.65
N ALA A 103 7.64 34.77 14.87
CA ALA A 103 7.83 33.81 15.97
C ALA A 103 6.52 33.18 16.49
N ASP A 104 5.37 33.85 16.36
CA ASP A 104 4.08 33.32 16.83
C ASP A 104 3.46 32.35 15.82
N LEU A 105 3.95 32.33 14.58
CA LEU A 105 3.48 31.46 13.49
C LEU A 105 4.33 30.20 13.32
N THR A 106 5.48 30.08 13.99
CA THR A 106 6.38 28.93 13.81
C THR A 106 5.77 27.63 14.33
N THR A 107 5.16 27.64 15.52
CA THR A 107 4.53 26.45 16.11
C THR A 107 3.30 25.99 15.34
N PRO A 108 2.33 26.86 14.99
CA PRO A 108 1.16 26.44 14.18
C PRO A 108 1.54 25.92 12.79
N LEU A 109 2.58 26.48 12.15
CA LEU A 109 3.05 25.99 10.85
C LEU A 109 3.73 24.62 10.97
N GLN A 110 4.50 24.38 12.03
CA GLN A 110 5.10 23.06 12.28
C GLN A 110 4.03 21.98 12.53
N ASP A 111 2.98 22.32 13.26
CA ASP A 111 1.86 21.40 13.50
C ASP A 111 1.06 21.10 12.23
N LEU A 112 0.84 22.09 11.35
CA LEU A 112 0.22 21.83 10.05
C LEU A 112 1.03 20.85 9.20
N VAL A 113 2.35 21.02 9.17
CA VAL A 113 3.26 20.14 8.41
C VAL A 113 3.25 18.72 8.98
N SER A 114 3.19 18.56 10.30
CA SER A 114 3.15 17.24 10.94
C SER A 114 1.83 16.52 10.67
N LEU A 115 0.70 17.21 10.77
CA LEU A 115 -0.63 16.68 10.44
C LEU A 115 -0.75 16.29 8.96
N GLN A 116 -0.22 17.10 8.05
CA GLN A 116 -0.19 16.76 6.62
C GLN A 116 0.62 15.47 6.36
N LYS A 117 1.75 15.29 7.05
CA LYS A 117 2.57 14.09 6.94
C LYS A 117 1.87 12.85 7.50
N GLU A 118 1.08 13.01 8.56
CA GLU A 118 0.29 11.94 9.15
C GLU A 118 -0.86 11.48 8.23
N ILE A 119 -1.55 12.41 7.55
CA ILE A 119 -2.52 12.08 6.51
C ILE A 119 -1.89 11.27 5.37
N GLY A 120 -0.72 11.70 4.89
CA GLY A 120 0.00 10.98 3.83
C GLY A 120 0.36 9.55 4.24
N ARG A 121 0.74 9.34 5.50
CA ARG A 121 1.00 7.99 6.04
C ARG A 121 -0.24 7.12 6.15
N LEU A 122 -1.38 7.70 6.54
CA LEU A 122 -2.65 6.97 6.59
C LEU A 122 -3.11 6.55 5.18
N GLN A 123 -2.87 7.39 4.17
CA GLN A 123 -3.13 7.02 2.76
C GLN A 123 -2.23 5.87 2.29
N ASP A 124 -0.95 5.85 2.69
CA ASP A 124 -0.02 4.75 2.39
C ASP A 124 -0.33 3.45 3.17
N SER A 125 -1.00 3.53 4.32
CA SER A 125 -1.38 2.36 5.12
C SER A 125 -2.50 1.50 4.51
N THR A 126 -3.01 1.89 3.33
CA THR A 126 -4.01 1.13 2.57
C THR A 126 -3.43 -0.14 1.93
N ARG A 127 -2.78 -1.01 2.71
CA ARG A 127 -2.34 -2.34 2.28
C ARG A 127 -3.52 -3.25 1.86
N GLY A 128 -4.76 -2.89 2.23
CA GLY A 128 -5.99 -3.54 1.77
C GLY A 128 -6.44 -3.14 0.36
N SER A 129 -5.90 -2.05 -0.22
CA SER A 129 -6.23 -1.64 -1.59
C SER A 129 -5.63 -2.55 -2.66
N ILE A 130 -4.58 -3.32 -2.32
CA ILE A 130 -3.97 -4.31 -3.21
C ILE A 130 -4.98 -5.41 -3.61
N LEU A 131 -5.99 -5.65 -2.76
CA LEU A 131 -7.04 -6.64 -3.00
C LEU A 131 -8.25 -6.09 -3.78
N ILE A 132 -8.29 -4.78 -4.04
CA ILE A 132 -9.35 -4.15 -4.83
C ILE A 132 -8.85 -4.08 -6.28
N PRO A 133 -9.53 -4.72 -7.24
CA PRO A 133 -9.12 -4.67 -8.64
C PRO A 133 -9.11 -3.23 -9.17
N ALA A 134 -8.03 -2.85 -9.83
CA ALA A 134 -7.92 -1.56 -10.50
C ALA A 134 -9.00 -1.41 -11.59
N THR A 135 -9.59 -0.22 -11.69
CA THR A 135 -10.53 0.12 -12.75
C THR A 135 -9.80 0.33 -14.07
N LYS A 136 -10.53 0.24 -15.19
CA LYS A 136 -9.96 0.49 -16.53
C LYS A 136 -9.28 1.87 -16.65
N ALA A 137 -9.87 2.90 -16.03
CA ALA A 137 -9.34 4.26 -16.07
C ALA A 137 -7.99 4.34 -15.34
N GLU A 138 -7.89 3.70 -14.18
CA GLU A 138 -6.65 3.63 -13.40
C GLU A 138 -5.56 2.85 -14.14
N ILE A 139 -5.89 1.71 -14.76
CA ILE A 139 -4.93 0.93 -15.56
C ILE A 139 -4.41 1.75 -16.74
N LEU A 140 -5.27 2.47 -17.45
CA LEU A 140 -4.85 3.33 -18.56
C LEU A 140 -3.94 4.46 -18.07
N GLN A 141 -4.27 5.06 -16.93
CA GLN A 141 -3.47 6.10 -16.31
C GLN A 141 -2.10 5.57 -15.83
N GLU A 142 -2.02 4.33 -15.32
CA GLU A 142 -0.76 3.68 -14.95
C GLU A 142 0.13 3.39 -16.16
N ILE A 143 -0.47 2.94 -17.27
CA ILE A 143 0.25 2.71 -18.52
C ILE A 143 0.82 4.03 -19.06
N GLU A 144 0.04 5.10 -19.03
CA GLU A 144 0.44 6.43 -19.51
C GLU A 144 1.53 7.05 -18.62
N ASN A 145 1.42 6.89 -17.30
CA ASN A 145 2.39 7.43 -16.34
C ASN A 145 3.55 6.46 -16.04
N LYS A 146 3.68 5.35 -16.79
CA LYS A 146 4.69 4.35 -16.53
C LYS A 146 6.08 5.00 -16.63
N PRO A 147 6.90 4.94 -15.57
CA PRO A 147 8.24 5.52 -15.62
C PRO A 147 9.09 4.82 -16.68
N GLU A 148 9.87 5.62 -17.40
CA GLU A 148 10.73 5.16 -18.48
C GLU A 148 11.70 4.08 -17.98
N ALA A 149 12.04 3.13 -18.86
CA ALA A 149 13.02 2.10 -18.55
C ALA A 149 14.41 2.71 -18.35
N LEU A 150 15.19 2.10 -17.47
CA LEU A 150 16.61 2.39 -17.30
C LEU A 150 17.38 1.70 -18.42
N GLU A 151 17.84 2.47 -19.38
CA GLU A 151 18.72 1.99 -20.43
C GLU A 151 20.11 1.68 -19.87
N THR A 152 20.77 0.67 -20.43
CA THR A 152 22.18 0.38 -20.15
C THR A 152 23.02 0.51 -21.40
N GLY A 153 24.34 0.61 -21.23
CA GLY A 153 25.31 0.58 -22.32
C GLY A 153 25.46 -0.80 -22.97
N TYR A 154 24.81 -1.84 -22.41
CA TYR A 154 24.92 -3.22 -22.87
C TYR A 154 23.86 -3.58 -23.90
N LYS A 155 24.21 -4.52 -24.78
CA LYS A 155 23.29 -5.11 -25.75
C LYS A 155 23.23 -6.63 -25.58
N LEU A 156 22.03 -7.17 -25.71
CA LEU A 156 21.76 -8.60 -25.84
C LEU A 156 21.47 -8.88 -27.32
N GLY A 157 22.50 -9.29 -28.06
CA GLY A 157 22.40 -9.41 -29.51
C GLY A 157 22.20 -8.04 -30.16
N GLN A 158 21.04 -7.81 -30.79
CA GLN A 158 20.69 -6.52 -31.41
C GLN A 158 19.93 -5.60 -30.45
N ASP A 159 19.36 -6.14 -29.38
CA ASP A 159 18.51 -5.38 -28.46
C ASP A 159 19.34 -4.71 -27.37
N LYS A 160 18.98 -3.48 -27.01
CA LYS A 160 19.57 -2.83 -25.83
C LYS A 160 19.06 -3.52 -24.57
N LEU A 161 19.95 -3.73 -23.61
CA LEU A 161 19.56 -4.18 -22.28
C LEU A 161 19.00 -2.98 -21.51
N SER A 162 17.73 -3.05 -21.14
CA SER A 162 17.03 -2.03 -20.35
C SER A 162 16.32 -2.67 -19.16
N PHE A 163 16.24 -1.97 -18.03
CA PHE A 163 15.49 -2.40 -16.85
C PHE A 163 14.22 -1.59 -16.68
N GLN A 164 13.08 -2.28 -16.53
CA GLN A 164 11.82 -1.61 -16.24
C GLN A 164 11.87 -0.99 -14.83
N THR A 165 11.52 0.29 -14.71
CA THR A 165 11.45 0.96 -13.41
C THR A 165 10.37 0.28 -12.54
N GLY A 166 10.73 -0.10 -11.32
CA GLY A 166 9.86 -0.86 -10.40
C GLY A 166 9.84 -2.39 -10.63
N GLY A 167 10.54 -2.89 -11.66
CA GLY A 167 10.68 -4.32 -11.93
C GLY A 167 11.84 -4.97 -11.17
N PHE A 168 11.70 -6.26 -10.86
CA PHE A 168 12.79 -7.09 -10.35
C PHE A 168 13.47 -7.84 -11.50
N SER A 169 14.80 -7.82 -11.55
CA SER A 169 15.60 -8.53 -12.55
C SER A 169 16.55 -9.51 -11.87
N ILE A 170 16.64 -10.72 -12.39
CA ILE A 170 17.48 -11.79 -11.83
C ILE A 170 18.60 -12.12 -12.82
N VAL A 171 19.85 -12.01 -12.37
CA VAL A 171 21.04 -12.44 -13.12
C VAL A 171 21.53 -13.75 -12.54
N ALA A 172 21.39 -14.84 -13.30
CA ALA A 172 21.77 -16.18 -12.88
C ALA A 172 22.90 -16.72 -13.77
N ALA A 173 23.97 -17.19 -13.14
CA ALA A 173 25.07 -17.89 -13.80
C ALA A 173 25.81 -18.77 -12.76
N PRO A 174 26.47 -19.87 -13.18
CA PRO A 174 27.26 -20.69 -12.26
C PRO A 174 28.45 -19.92 -11.67
N THR A 175 29.01 -20.44 -10.58
CA THR A 175 30.19 -19.84 -9.92
C THR A 175 31.35 -19.73 -10.91
N GLY A 176 32.02 -18.58 -10.96
CA GLY A 176 33.13 -18.31 -11.88
C GLY A 176 32.72 -17.75 -13.26
N HIS A 177 31.42 -17.66 -13.59
CA HIS A 177 30.96 -17.13 -14.88
C HIS A 177 30.78 -15.60 -14.92
N GLY A 178 31.47 -14.87 -14.04
CA GLY A 178 31.47 -13.40 -14.09
C GLY A 178 30.20 -12.71 -13.60
N LYS A 179 29.31 -13.41 -12.86
CA LYS A 179 28.09 -12.81 -12.26
C LYS A 179 28.41 -11.55 -11.44
N THR A 180 29.41 -11.60 -10.57
CA THR A 180 29.85 -10.44 -9.78
C THR A 180 30.40 -9.32 -10.67
N THR A 181 31.18 -9.69 -11.69
CA THR A 181 31.78 -8.73 -12.64
C THR A 181 30.71 -7.98 -13.44
N ILE A 182 29.72 -8.70 -14.00
CA ILE A 182 28.64 -8.06 -14.76
C ILE A 182 27.80 -7.14 -13.86
N LEU A 183 27.50 -7.54 -12.63
CA LEU A 183 26.75 -6.70 -11.68
C LEU A 183 27.51 -5.42 -11.32
N ILE A 184 28.83 -5.50 -11.10
CA ILE A 184 29.67 -4.32 -10.83
C ILE A 184 29.71 -3.40 -12.06
N ASN A 185 29.92 -3.96 -13.25
CA ASN A 185 30.01 -3.14 -14.46
C ASN A 185 28.66 -2.48 -14.81
N LEU A 186 27.55 -3.19 -14.58
CA LEU A 186 26.21 -2.66 -14.76
C LEU A 186 25.89 -1.54 -13.76
N LEU A 187 26.33 -1.70 -12.50
CA LEU A 187 26.24 -0.65 -11.49
C LEU A 187 26.98 0.62 -11.91
N LEU A 188 28.22 0.48 -12.40
CA LEU A 188 29.05 1.60 -12.83
C LEU A 188 28.46 2.29 -14.07
N ASP A 189 27.94 1.52 -15.02
CA ASP A 189 27.26 2.04 -16.20
C ASP A 189 26.01 2.86 -15.83
N LEU A 190 25.13 2.30 -14.99
CA LEU A 190 23.95 3.02 -14.48
C LEU A 190 24.31 4.25 -13.65
N ALA A 191 25.39 4.20 -12.87
CA ALA A 191 25.89 5.33 -12.11
C ALA A 191 26.38 6.48 -13.00
N ARG A 192 27.01 6.16 -14.14
CA ARG A 192 27.43 7.16 -15.13
C ARG A 192 26.25 7.75 -15.90
N GLN A 193 25.31 6.91 -16.34
CA GLN A 193 24.16 7.36 -17.14
C GLN A 193 23.12 8.14 -16.30
N TYR A 194 22.96 7.78 -15.03
CA TYR A 194 21.98 8.37 -14.13
C TYR A 194 22.63 8.92 -12.85
N PRO A 195 23.42 10.01 -12.94
CA PRO A 195 24.21 10.54 -11.83
C PRO A 195 23.37 11.15 -10.70
N THR A 196 22.11 11.51 -11.00
CA THR A 196 21.15 12.03 -10.00
C THR A 196 20.48 10.92 -9.19
N LYS A 197 20.58 9.66 -9.63
CA LYS A 197 20.01 8.50 -8.92
C LYS A 197 21.03 7.90 -7.96
N ARG A 198 20.56 7.28 -6.88
CA ARG A 198 21.40 6.54 -5.94
C ARG A 198 21.46 5.07 -6.34
N HIS A 199 22.67 4.54 -6.37
CA HIS A 199 22.96 3.16 -6.79
C HIS A 199 23.59 2.40 -5.63
N TRP A 200 23.13 1.18 -5.38
CA TRP A 200 23.54 0.38 -4.23
C TRP A 200 23.95 -1.03 -4.68
N LEU A 201 25.06 -1.53 -4.12
CA LEU A 201 25.51 -2.90 -4.30
C LEU A 201 25.59 -3.57 -2.92
N PHE A 202 24.81 -4.64 -2.75
CA PHE A 202 24.82 -5.48 -1.56
C PHE A 202 25.52 -6.79 -1.89
N SER A 203 26.48 -7.19 -1.04
CA SER A 203 27.25 -8.43 -1.21
C SER A 203 27.21 -9.25 0.07
N TYR A 204 26.87 -10.53 -0.07
CA TYR A 204 26.94 -11.53 1.00
C TYR A 204 28.12 -12.50 0.82
N GLU A 205 28.59 -12.70 -0.42
CA GLU A 205 29.66 -13.66 -0.75
C GLU A 205 31.05 -13.06 -0.52
N GLU A 206 31.23 -11.77 -0.83
CA GLU A 206 32.53 -11.10 -0.74
C GLU A 206 32.51 -9.90 0.21
N GLY A 207 33.62 -9.71 0.93
CA GLY A 207 33.81 -8.59 1.84
C GLY A 207 33.94 -7.24 1.12
N ARG A 208 33.62 -6.16 1.85
CA ARG A 208 33.59 -4.77 1.33
C ARG A 208 34.87 -4.36 0.61
N ALA A 209 36.05 -4.70 1.15
CA ALA A 209 37.32 -4.35 0.54
C ALA A 209 37.51 -4.99 -0.84
N ALA A 210 37.18 -6.27 -0.99
CA ALA A 210 37.28 -6.99 -2.25
C ALA A 210 36.37 -6.39 -3.33
N ILE A 211 35.10 -6.13 -2.96
CA ILE A 211 34.13 -5.47 -3.85
C ILE A 211 34.60 -4.06 -4.24
N THR A 212 35.14 -3.29 -3.30
CA THR A 212 35.62 -1.92 -3.56
C THR A 212 36.79 -1.95 -4.56
N ILE A 213 37.77 -2.84 -4.38
CA ILE A 213 38.90 -2.98 -5.31
C ILE A 213 38.41 -3.41 -6.70
N LYS A 214 37.47 -4.37 -6.78
CA LYS A 214 36.89 -4.79 -8.06
C LYS A 214 36.18 -3.64 -8.78
N ALA A 215 35.38 -2.86 -8.05
CA ALA A 215 34.68 -1.70 -8.60
C ALA A 215 35.67 -0.62 -9.06
N LEU A 216 36.72 -0.33 -8.29
CA LEU A 216 37.76 0.63 -8.68
C LEU A 216 38.51 0.16 -9.93
N ASN A 217 38.91 -1.11 -9.98
CA ASN A 217 39.59 -1.67 -11.14
C ASN A 217 38.69 -1.63 -12.40
N ALA A 218 37.41 -1.98 -12.26
CA ALA A 218 36.45 -1.88 -13.35
C ALA A 218 36.23 -0.43 -13.81
N TYR A 219 36.23 0.52 -12.87
CA TYR A 219 36.08 1.94 -13.19
C TYR A 219 37.30 2.51 -13.91
N CYS A 220 38.52 2.22 -13.42
CA CYS A 220 39.77 2.73 -13.99
C CYS A 220 40.16 2.08 -15.32
N ASN A 221 39.72 0.85 -15.59
CA ASN A 221 39.97 0.17 -16.87
C ASN A 221 39.04 0.64 -18.00
N HIS A 222 38.22 1.67 -17.77
CA HIS A 222 37.29 2.23 -18.76
C HIS A 222 37.78 3.52 -19.43
N ASP A 223 39.06 3.87 -19.26
CA ASP A 223 39.78 4.91 -20.01
C ASP A 223 40.76 4.30 -21.04
#